data_AF-A0A522BIW7-F1
#
_entry.id   AF-A0A522BIW7-F1
#
_cell.length_a   1.000
_cell.length_b   1.000
_cell.length_c   1.000
_cell.angle_alpha   90.00
_cell.angle_beta   90.00
_cell.angle_gamma   90.00
#
_symmetry.space_group_name_H-M   'P 1'
#
loop_
_entity.id
_entity.type
_entity.pdbx_description
1 polymer ?
#
loop_
_entity_poly.entity_id
_entity_poly.type
_entity_poly.pdbx_seq_one_letter_code
_entity_poly.pdbx_strand_id
1 'polypeptide(L)' 'MSARPGWAARARLPEFPWDRLAPYGEQARAHPDGIVDLSIGTPVDPTPAVVQEALCAAADAPGY' A
#
# COMPACT_ATOMS: atom_id res chain seq x y z
N MET A 1 24.38 -0.80 26.46
CA MET A 1 23.07 -0.51 25.83
C MET A 1 22.37 -1.83 25.56
N SER A 2 21.50 -2.29 26.48
CA SER A 2 20.74 -3.53 26.31
C SER A 2 19.43 -3.22 25.61
N ALA A 3 19.18 -3.88 24.49
CA ALA A 3 18.05 -3.59 23.63
C ALA A 3 16.74 -4.09 24.27
N ARG A 4 15.74 -3.20 24.39
CA ARG A 4 14.48 -3.46 25.13
C ARG A 4 13.66 -4.62 24.53
N PRO A 5 13.07 -5.53 25.32
CA PRO A 5 12.44 -6.78 24.82
C PRO A 5 11.31 -6.65 23.77
N GLY A 6 10.81 -5.45 23.47
CA GLY A 6 9.73 -5.23 22.50
C GLY A 6 10.13 -5.27 21.01
N TRP A 7 11.40 -5.08 20.64
CA TRP A 7 11.80 -5.08 19.22
C TRP A 7 12.02 -6.50 18.66
N ALA A 8 12.32 -7.48 19.52
CA ALA A 8 12.55 -8.87 19.13
C ALA A 8 11.28 -9.58 18.61
N ALA A 9 10.08 -9.08 18.95
CA ALA A 9 8.81 -9.63 18.48
C ALA A 9 8.58 -9.41 16.97
N ARG A 10 9.16 -8.35 16.37
CA ARG A 10 9.06 -8.09 14.92
C ARG A 10 9.76 -9.16 14.08
N ALA A 11 10.79 -9.81 14.61
CA ALA A 11 11.53 -10.86 13.90
C ALA A 11 10.78 -12.21 13.83
N ARG A 12 9.59 -12.32 14.43
CA ARG A 12 8.80 -13.57 14.51
C ARG A 12 7.45 -13.48 13.81
N LEU A 13 7.05 -12.30 13.35
CA LEU A 13 5.83 -12.16 12.57
C LEU A 13 6.15 -12.50 11.11
N PRO A 14 5.37 -13.38 10.47
CA PRO A 14 5.55 -13.64 9.05
C PRO A 14 5.32 -12.34 8.27
N GLU A 15 6.16 -12.08 7.29
CA GLU A 15 5.91 -11.04 6.31
C GLU A 15 4.62 -11.42 5.56
N PHE A 16 3.66 -10.48 5.49
CA PHE A 16 2.39 -10.74 4.82
C PHE A 16 2.68 -10.95 3.33
N PRO A 17 2.46 -12.14 2.75
CA PRO A 17 3.19 -12.54 1.56
C PRO A 17 2.39 -12.25 0.28
N TRP A 18 1.91 -11.01 0.11
CA TRP A 18 1.21 -10.59 -1.10
C TRP A 18 2.07 -10.78 -2.36
N ASP A 19 3.39 -10.75 -2.22
CA ASP A 19 4.34 -11.07 -3.29
C ASP A 19 4.13 -12.47 -3.89
N ARG A 20 3.57 -13.42 -3.13
CA ARG A 20 3.23 -14.75 -3.65
C ARG A 20 2.10 -14.72 -4.68
N LEU A 21 1.34 -13.63 -4.76
CA LEU A 21 0.28 -13.46 -5.76
C LEU A 21 0.79 -12.95 -7.10
N ALA A 22 2.02 -12.43 -7.17
CA ALA A 22 2.56 -11.81 -8.39
C ALA A 22 2.50 -12.74 -9.62
N PRO A 23 2.91 -14.02 -9.57
CA PRO A 23 2.84 -14.92 -10.73
C PRO A 23 1.41 -15.18 -11.21
N TYR A 24 0.45 -15.27 -10.28
CA TYR A 24 -0.96 -15.49 -10.61
C TYR A 24 -1.59 -14.23 -11.22
N GLY A 25 -1.19 -13.04 -10.73
CA GLY A 25 -1.57 -11.76 -11.32
C GLY A 25 -1.04 -11.60 -12.74
N GLU A 26 0.20 -12.01 -13.01
CA GLU A 26 0.77 -12.02 -14.37
C GLU A 26 -0.04 -12.90 -15.32
N GLN A 27 -0.34 -14.13 -14.90
CA GLN A 27 -1.14 -15.06 -15.71
C GLN A 27 -2.54 -14.51 -15.98
N ALA A 28 -3.21 -13.93 -14.98
CA ALA A 28 -4.56 -13.43 -15.14
C ALA A 28 -4.62 -12.14 -15.99
N ARG A 29 -3.58 -11.28 -15.96
CA ARG A 29 -3.47 -10.13 -16.87
C ARG A 29 -3.32 -10.52 -18.35
N ALA A 30 -2.88 -11.74 -18.64
CA ALA A 30 -2.80 -12.24 -20.02
C ALA A 30 -4.18 -12.61 -20.61
N HIS A 31 -5.26 -12.59 -19.81
CA HIS A 31 -6.61 -12.85 -20.30
C HIS A 31 -7.08 -11.68 -21.21
N PRO A 32 -7.68 -11.96 -22.39
CA PRO A 32 -8.08 -10.92 -23.35
C PRO A 32 -9.03 -9.87 -22.78
N ASP A 33 -9.93 -10.27 -21.87
CA ASP A 33 -10.90 -9.37 -21.25
C ASP A 33 -10.36 -8.64 -20.00
N GLY A 34 -9.07 -8.85 -19.68
CA GLY A 34 -8.44 -8.32 -18.47
C GLY A 34 -8.66 -9.17 -17.21
N ILE A 35 -8.27 -8.61 -16.07
CA ILE A 35 -8.28 -9.26 -14.75
C ILE A 35 -9.22 -8.52 -13.78
N VAL A 36 -9.83 -9.26 -12.85
CA VAL A 36 -10.39 -8.71 -11.60
C VAL A 36 -9.37 -8.92 -10.48
N ASP A 37 -8.65 -7.86 -10.10
CA ASP A 37 -7.58 -7.94 -9.10
C ASP A 37 -8.13 -7.74 -7.68
N LEU A 38 -8.27 -8.85 -6.94
CA LEU A 38 -8.73 -8.87 -5.54
C LEU A 38 -7.58 -8.92 -4.53
N SER A 39 -6.33 -8.73 -4.97
CA SER A 39 -5.15 -8.68 -4.08
C SER A 39 -4.90 -7.30 -3.49
N ILE A 40 -5.56 -6.27 -4.02
CA ILE A 40 -5.38 -4.87 -3.61
C ILE A 40 -6.28 -4.55 -2.42
N GLY A 41 -5.66 -4.29 -1.27
CA GLY A 41 -6.35 -3.87 -0.04
C GLY A 41 -6.54 -2.36 0.11
N THR A 42 -6.04 -1.56 -0.82
CA THR A 42 -6.14 -0.10 -0.81
C THR A 42 -7.20 0.39 -1.79
N PRO A 43 -7.95 1.47 -1.47
CA PRO A 43 -8.82 2.11 -2.45
C PRO A 43 -8.04 2.46 -3.73
N VAL A 44 -8.61 2.13 -4.88
CA VAL A 44 -8.02 2.44 -6.20
C VAL A 44 -8.64 3.68 -6.85
N ASP A 45 -9.74 4.17 -6.28
CA ASP A 45 -10.37 5.40 -6.74
C ASP A 45 -9.43 6.60 -6.52
N PRO A 46 -9.45 7.59 -7.43
CA PRO A 46 -8.71 8.82 -7.22
C PRO A 46 -9.12 9.48 -5.91
N THR A 47 -8.14 10.03 -5.18
CA THR A 47 -8.40 10.89 -4.03
C THR A 47 -9.37 12.01 -4.44
N PRO A 48 -10.42 12.35 -3.65
CA PRO A 48 -11.35 13.41 -4.00
C PRO A 48 -10.65 14.75 -4.27
N ALA A 49 -11.09 15.47 -5.32
CA ALA A 49 -10.46 16.72 -5.77
C ALA A 49 -10.34 17.77 -4.65
N VAL A 50 -11.38 17.95 -3.83
CA VAL A 50 -11.39 18.88 -2.69
C VAL A 50 -10.25 18.60 -1.69
N VAL A 51 -9.90 17.32 -1.49
CA VAL A 51 -8.79 16.94 -0.60
C VAL A 51 -7.45 17.24 -1.27
N GLN A 52 -7.31 16.94 -2.55
CA GLN A 52 -6.10 17.27 -3.32
C GLN A 52 -5.84 18.79 -3.35
N GLU A 53 -6.86 19.59 -3.64
CA GLU A 53 -6.79 21.04 -3.71
C GLU A 53 -6.40 21.66 -2.37
N ALA A 54 -7.03 21.21 -1.27
CA ALA A 54 -6.71 21.68 0.07
C ALA A 54 -5.25 21.39 0.45
N LEU A 55 -4.76 20.18 0.13
CA LEU A 55 -3.35 19.80 0.36
C LEU A 55 -2.40 20.65 -0.48
N CYS A 56 -2.70 20.87 -1.76
CA CYS A 56 -1.90 21.72 -2.64
C CYS A 56 -1.83 23.17 -2.16
N ALA A 57 -2.96 23.74 -1.75
CA ALA A 57 -3.04 25.13 -1.27
C ALA A 57 -2.28 25.34 0.05
N ALA A 58 -2.22 24.32 0.90
CA ALA A 58 -1.53 24.37 2.19
C ALA A 58 -0.04 23.97 2.12
N ALA A 59 0.51 23.71 0.94
CA ALA A 59 1.87 23.19 0.79
C ALA A 59 2.98 24.13 1.30
N ASP A 60 2.73 25.45 1.32
CA ASP A 60 3.64 26.48 1.85
C ASP A 60 3.12 27.08 3.17
N ALA A 61 2.41 26.27 3.96
CA ALA A 61 1.90 26.71 5.26
C ALA A 61 3.08 26.88 6.25
N PRO A 62 3.24 28.06 6.89
CA PRO A 62 4.31 28.27 7.85
C PRO A 62 4.11 27.38 9.09
N GLY A 63 5.19 26.72 9.53
CA GLY A 63 5.19 25.84 10.71
C GLY A 63 5.37 24.35 10.42
N TYR A 64 5.59 23.97 9.16
CA TYR A 64 6.21 22.70 8.75
C TYR A 64 7.68 22.91 8.38
#